data_AF-A0A813XP43-F1
#
_entry.id   AF-A0A813XP43-F1
#
_cell.length_a   1.000
_cell.length_b   1.000
_cell.length_c   1.000
_cell.angle_alpha   90.00
_cell.angle_beta   90.00
_cell.angle_gamma   90.00
#
_symmetry.space_group_name_H-M   'P 1'
#
loop_
_entity.id
_entity.type
_entity.pdbx_description
1 polymer ?
#
loop_
_entity_poly.entity_id
_entity_poly.type
_entity_poly.pdbx_seq_one_letter_code
_entity_poly.pdbx_strand_id
1 'polypeptide(L)'
;MNILHHKSWHVRNKDNIKKVRRDEAKAAEEEKERQKKIAIAESEARINFLRSSKNENKSVALEDFTSHDHVNLFEQEEKGTKYNQDKNEEVEQDKKKEQEAYEKKIGVLKYLVDDDLDLKNQPWYKTIGPREIVNAEDDVEIDVKIKRSLDPLKTIEDLTGGSERKKHKKKHKKEKHKEKDDKKRPKSIEELRAERLKREGEERLKAQRLISGNQNLGKPAEQKIEADDRKRRYNNQFNPDISKF
;
A
#
# COMPACT_ATOMS: atom_id res chain seq x y z
N MET A 1 26.27 26.98 -3.93
CA MET A 1 26.27 26.60 -5.36
C MET A 1 26.69 25.14 -5.49
N ASN A 2 25.87 24.28 -6.10
CA ASN A 2 26.22 22.87 -6.36
C ASN A 2 26.72 22.73 -7.80
N ILE A 3 28.02 22.53 -7.98
CA ILE A 3 28.67 22.42 -9.31
C ILE A 3 28.87 20.96 -9.75
N LEU A 4 28.35 19.99 -9.00
CA LEU A 4 28.67 18.59 -9.19
C LEU A 4 28.11 18.03 -10.51
N HIS A 5 26.93 18.49 -10.94
CA HIS A 5 26.31 18.08 -12.20
C HIS A 5 27.06 18.54 -13.46
N HIS A 6 27.94 19.54 -13.33
CA HIS A 6 28.82 19.97 -14.43
C HIS A 6 30.08 19.11 -14.57
N LYS A 7 30.33 18.18 -13.63
CA LYS A 7 31.50 17.31 -13.68
C LYS A 7 31.16 16.04 -14.45
N SER A 8 32.01 15.68 -15.42
CA SER A 8 31.84 14.49 -16.27
C SER A 8 31.83 13.17 -15.51
N TRP A 9 32.45 13.10 -14.32
CA TRP A 9 32.48 11.91 -13.47
C TRP A 9 31.28 11.77 -12.53
N HIS A 10 30.34 12.73 -12.53
CA HIS A 10 29.23 12.67 -11.60
C HIS A 10 28.29 11.49 -11.89
N VAL A 11 28.15 10.59 -10.92
CA VAL A 11 27.38 9.33 -11.05
C VAL A 11 25.93 9.57 -11.47
N ARG A 12 25.31 10.68 -11.03
CA ARG A 12 23.90 10.99 -11.35
C ARG A 12 23.71 11.67 -12.70
N ASN A 13 24.78 11.95 -13.45
CA ASN A 13 24.62 12.49 -14.80
C ASN A 13 23.95 11.44 -15.68
N LYS A 14 22.96 11.89 -16.46
CA LYS A 14 22.15 11.02 -17.33
C LYS A 14 23.01 10.16 -18.26
N ASP A 15 24.12 10.71 -18.76
CA ASP A 15 25.02 9.99 -19.67
C ASP A 15 25.82 8.90 -18.95
N ASN A 16 26.19 9.12 -17.69
CA ASN A 16 26.87 8.11 -16.88
C ASN A 16 25.90 7.00 -16.47
N ILE A 17 24.67 7.35 -16.10
CA ILE A 17 23.61 6.36 -15.81
C ILE A 17 23.36 5.49 -17.06
N LYS A 18 23.32 6.08 -18.26
CA LYS A 18 23.15 5.33 -19.51
C LYS A 18 24.32 4.38 -19.80
N LYS A 19 25.56 4.80 -19.54
CA LYS A 19 26.75 3.94 -19.67
C LYS A 19 26.66 2.74 -18.73
N VAL A 20 26.40 2.99 -17.45
CA VAL A 20 26.22 1.93 -16.45
C VAL A 20 25.12 0.97 -16.87
N ARG A 21 23.97 1.47 -17.33
CA ARG A 21 22.87 0.62 -17.80
C ARG A 21 23.25 -0.24 -19.01
N ARG A 22 24.06 0.28 -19.94
CA ARG A 22 24.56 -0.47 -21.10
C ARG A 22 25.52 -1.57 -20.66
N ASP A 23 26.42 -1.26 -19.73
CA ASP A 23 27.40 -2.22 -19.23
C ASP A 23 26.73 -3.32 -18.39
N GLU A 24 25.76 -2.96 -17.55
CA GLU A 24 24.90 -3.91 -16.82
C GLU A 24 24.10 -4.80 -17.76
N ALA A 25 23.49 -4.23 -18.81
CA ALA A 25 22.76 -5.00 -19.81
C ALA A 25 23.66 -5.98 -20.55
N LYS A 26 24.86 -5.54 -20.96
CA LYS A 26 25.86 -6.40 -21.61
C LYS A 26 26.32 -7.53 -20.69
N ALA A 27 26.61 -7.22 -19.43
CA ALA A 27 26.99 -8.23 -18.44
C ALA A 27 25.87 -9.27 -18.24
N ALA A 28 24.61 -8.82 -18.17
CA ALA A 28 23.45 -9.70 -18.05
C ALA A 28 23.23 -10.58 -19.31
N GLU A 29 23.51 -10.06 -20.51
CA GLU A 29 23.47 -10.85 -21.76
C GLU A 29 24.56 -11.92 -21.79
N GLU A 30 25.80 -11.57 -21.44
CA GLU A 30 26.93 -12.52 -21.37
C GLU A 30 26.68 -13.64 -20.35
N GLU A 31 26.10 -13.31 -19.19
CA GLU A 31 25.73 -14.30 -18.17
C GLU A 31 24.64 -15.25 -18.67
N LYS A 32 23.60 -14.72 -19.35
CA LYS A 32 22.56 -15.54 -19.98
C LYS A 32 23.13 -16.47 -21.04
N GLU A 33 24.07 -16.01 -21.86
CA GLU A 33 24.74 -16.86 -22.85
C GLU A 33 25.55 -17.96 -22.20
N ARG A 34 26.28 -17.67 -21.11
CA ARG A 34 27.00 -18.69 -20.35
C ARG A 34 26.04 -19.72 -19.75
N GLN A 35 24.95 -19.28 -19.13
CA GLN A 35 23.93 -20.18 -18.59
C GLN A 35 23.30 -21.06 -19.68
N LYS A 36 23.00 -20.49 -20.85
CA LYS A 36 22.50 -21.26 -22.01
C LYS A 36 23.51 -22.32 -22.45
N LYS A 37 24.80 -21.98 -22.53
CA LYS A 37 25.85 -22.96 -22.87
C LYS A 37 25.95 -24.08 -21.83
N ILE A 38 25.88 -23.74 -20.54
CA ILE A 38 25.89 -24.72 -19.45
C ILE A 38 24.68 -25.64 -19.56
N ALA A 39 23.48 -25.10 -19.77
CA ALA A 39 22.25 -25.88 -19.89
C ALA A 39 22.27 -26.82 -21.11
N ILE A 40 22.80 -26.37 -22.25
CA ILE A 40 23.00 -27.22 -23.43
C ILE A 40 23.96 -28.35 -23.10
N ALA A 41 25.14 -28.05 -22.55
CA ALA A 41 26.13 -29.05 -22.18
C ALA A 41 25.60 -30.06 -21.17
N GLU A 42 24.80 -29.62 -20.19
CA GLU A 42 24.14 -30.50 -19.21
C GLU A 42 23.12 -31.42 -19.90
N SER A 43 22.31 -30.88 -20.81
CA SER A 43 21.35 -31.68 -21.58
C SER A 43 22.03 -32.72 -22.46
N GLU A 44 23.13 -32.34 -23.13
CA GLU A 44 23.94 -33.23 -23.97
C GLU A 44 24.62 -34.31 -23.13
N ALA A 45 25.20 -33.96 -21.99
CA ALA A 45 25.81 -34.92 -21.06
C ALA A 45 24.79 -35.94 -20.55
N ARG A 46 23.58 -35.49 -20.20
CA ARG A 46 22.48 -36.37 -19.78
C ARG A 46 22.05 -37.32 -20.90
N ILE A 47 21.90 -36.82 -22.13
CA ILE A 47 21.56 -37.65 -23.29
C ILE A 47 22.67 -38.67 -23.57
N ASN A 48 23.94 -38.24 -23.53
CA ASN A 48 25.08 -39.12 -23.77
C ASN A 48 25.17 -40.24 -22.71
N PHE A 49 24.91 -39.92 -21.43
CA PHE A 49 24.83 -40.91 -20.36
C PHE A 49 23.70 -41.94 -20.58
N LEU A 50 22.52 -41.48 -21.00
CA LEU A 50 21.41 -42.39 -21.33
C LEU A 50 21.73 -43.27 -22.55
N ARG A 51 22.41 -42.71 -23.56
CA ARG A 51 22.86 -43.46 -24.75
C ARG A 51 23.92 -44.50 -24.40
N SER A 52 24.90 -44.17 -23.58
CA SER A 52 25.93 -45.14 -23.15
C SER A 52 25.32 -46.25 -22.32
N SER A 53 24.46 -45.93 -21.35
CA SER A 53 23.77 -46.93 -20.52
C SER A 53 22.87 -47.85 -21.35
N LYS A 54 22.17 -47.33 -22.38
CA LYS A 54 21.39 -48.16 -23.30
C LYS A 54 22.28 -49.13 -24.09
N ASN A 55 23.45 -48.67 -24.54
CA ASN A 55 24.39 -49.51 -25.30
C ASN A 55 25.02 -50.61 -24.43
N GLU A 56 25.34 -50.33 -23.17
CA GLU A 56 25.82 -51.34 -22.22
C GLU A 56 24.80 -52.47 -22.02
N ASN A 57 23.52 -52.10 -21.89
CA ASN A 57 22.41 -53.05 -21.73
C ASN A 57 22.02 -53.77 -23.05
N LYS A 58 22.46 -53.29 -24.21
CA LYS A 58 22.16 -53.88 -25.53
C LYS A 58 23.07 -55.06 -25.91
N SER A 59 24.11 -55.33 -25.11
CA SER A 59 25.08 -56.40 -25.37
C SER A 59 24.57 -57.82 -25.03
N VAL A 60 23.32 -57.98 -24.56
CA VAL A 60 22.79 -59.26 -24.03
C VAL A 60 21.68 -59.91 -24.87
N ALA A 61 21.20 -59.32 -25.98
CA ALA A 61 20.21 -60.01 -26.81
C ALA A 61 20.22 -59.55 -28.27
N LEU A 62 20.78 -60.37 -29.15
CA LEU A 62 20.44 -60.37 -30.57
C LEU A 62 20.47 -61.81 -31.10
N GLU A 63 19.38 -62.54 -30.84
CA GLU A 63 19.01 -63.74 -31.60
C GLU A 63 18.12 -63.28 -32.77
N ASP A 64 18.40 -63.86 -33.93
CA ASP A 64 17.79 -63.59 -35.22
C ASP A 64 16.28 -63.87 -35.23
N PHE A 65 15.48 -62.86 -35.59
CA PHE A 65 14.11 -63.09 -36.05
C PHE A 65 13.98 -62.66 -37.50
N THR A 66 14.21 -63.64 -38.37
CA THR A 66 13.82 -63.60 -39.78
C THR A 66 12.32 -63.84 -39.87
N SER A 67 11.54 -62.80 -40.12
CA SER A 67 10.12 -62.92 -40.46
C SER A 67 9.76 -61.86 -41.48
N HIS A 68 9.24 -62.33 -42.61
CA HIS A 68 8.78 -61.59 -43.77
C HIS A 68 7.73 -60.52 -43.42
N ASP A 69 8.17 -59.28 -43.19
CA ASP A 69 7.53 -58.04 -43.63
C ASP A 69 8.41 -56.86 -43.18
N HIS A 70 8.49 -55.80 -43.99
CA HIS A 70 9.24 -54.60 -43.62
C HIS A 70 8.53 -53.89 -42.47
N VAL A 71 9.09 -54.02 -41.26
CA VAL A 71 8.60 -53.30 -40.08
C VAL A 71 8.86 -51.81 -40.29
N ASN A 72 7.83 -51.08 -40.75
CA ASN A 72 7.87 -49.63 -40.84
C ASN A 72 7.78 -49.04 -39.43
N LEU A 73 8.92 -48.97 -38.76
CA LEU A 73 9.05 -48.47 -37.38
C LEU A 73 8.55 -47.02 -37.23
N PHE A 74 8.42 -46.30 -38.34
CA PHE A 74 7.98 -44.89 -38.43
C PHE A 74 6.61 -44.72 -39.10
N GLU A 75 5.86 -45.80 -39.33
CA GLU A 75 4.55 -45.72 -40.00
C GLU A 75 3.57 -44.81 -39.24
N GLN A 76 3.69 -44.74 -37.92
CA GLN A 76 2.91 -43.84 -37.05
C GLN A 76 3.34 -42.36 -37.16
N GLU A 77 4.62 -42.09 -37.47
CA GLU A 77 5.12 -40.72 -37.68
C GLU A 77 4.80 -40.21 -39.09
N GLU A 78 4.95 -41.06 -40.13
CA GLU A 78 4.57 -40.73 -41.51
C GLU A 78 3.06 -40.53 -41.67
N LYS A 79 2.23 -41.26 -40.93
CA LYS A 79 0.77 -41.06 -40.89
C LYS A 79 0.35 -39.83 -40.08
N GLY A 80 1.28 -39.08 -39.49
CA GLY A 80 1.01 -37.83 -38.79
C GLY A 80 0.15 -37.97 -37.54
N THR A 81 -0.01 -39.19 -37.00
CA THR A 81 -0.66 -39.41 -35.71
C THR A 81 0.30 -38.95 -34.63
N LYS A 82 0.21 -37.67 -34.28
CA LYS A 82 0.96 -37.05 -33.18
C LYS A 82 0.63 -37.80 -31.88
N TYR A 83 1.46 -38.78 -31.52
CA TYR A 83 1.51 -39.29 -30.16
C TYR A 83 1.88 -38.11 -29.26
N ASN A 84 0.98 -37.77 -28.33
CA ASN A 84 0.95 -36.55 -27.50
C ASN A 84 0.28 -35.33 -28.17
N GLN A 85 -0.95 -35.51 -28.63
CA GLN A 85 -1.92 -34.41 -28.78
C GLN A 85 -2.55 -33.97 -27.46
N ASP A 86 -2.09 -34.49 -26.33
CA ASP A 86 -2.41 -33.93 -25.01
C ASP A 86 -1.58 -32.66 -24.83
N LYS A 87 -1.92 -31.64 -25.61
CA LYS A 87 -1.42 -30.30 -25.36
C LYS A 87 -1.96 -29.91 -24.00
N ASN A 88 -1.08 -29.64 -23.06
CA ASN A 88 -1.48 -29.13 -21.77
C ASN A 88 -2.20 -27.78 -22.00
N GLU A 89 -3.52 -27.79 -21.85
CA GLU A 89 -4.39 -26.64 -22.10
C GLU A 89 -3.93 -25.43 -21.27
N GLU A 90 -3.40 -25.68 -20.07
CA GLU A 90 -2.83 -24.65 -19.20
C GLU A 90 -1.66 -23.91 -19.87
N VAL A 91 -0.79 -24.62 -20.58
CA VAL A 91 0.38 -24.03 -21.24
C VAL A 91 -0.01 -23.17 -22.45
N GLU A 92 -1.04 -23.56 -23.19
CA GLU A 92 -1.57 -22.73 -24.29
C GLU A 92 -2.27 -21.49 -23.74
N GLN A 93 -3.04 -21.63 -22.65
CA GLN A 93 -3.67 -20.50 -21.97
C GLN A 93 -2.65 -19.53 -21.41
N ASP A 94 -1.57 -20.02 -20.79
CA ASP A 94 -0.56 -19.15 -20.20
C ASP A 94 0.25 -18.41 -21.27
N LYS A 95 0.58 -19.06 -22.38
CA LYS A 95 1.16 -18.38 -23.55
C LYS A 95 0.24 -17.30 -24.10
N LYS A 96 -1.07 -17.57 -24.16
CA LYS A 96 -2.06 -16.59 -24.62
C LYS A 96 -2.15 -15.39 -23.66
N LYS A 97 -2.20 -15.62 -22.35
CA LYS A 97 -2.17 -14.55 -21.33
C LYS A 97 -0.89 -13.73 -21.40
N GLU A 98 0.26 -14.36 -21.62
CA GLU A 98 1.55 -13.68 -21.74
C GLU A 98 1.59 -12.79 -23.00
N GLN A 99 1.08 -13.29 -24.12
CA GLN A 99 0.92 -12.51 -25.35
C GLN A 99 -0.02 -11.31 -25.15
N GLU A 100 -1.19 -11.52 -24.56
CA GLU A 100 -2.14 -10.45 -24.27
C GLU A 100 -1.55 -9.41 -23.30
N ALA A 101 -0.80 -9.83 -22.28
CA ALA A 101 -0.12 -8.91 -21.36
C ALA A 101 0.97 -8.09 -22.05
N TYR A 102 1.72 -8.69 -22.98
CA TYR A 102 2.72 -8.01 -23.79
C TYR A 102 2.07 -7.01 -24.76
N GLU A 103 1.01 -7.41 -25.46
CA GLU A 103 0.25 -6.56 -26.36
C GLU A 103 -0.43 -5.40 -25.61
N LYS A 104 -0.98 -5.65 -24.41
CA LYS A 104 -1.47 -4.61 -23.50
C LYS A 104 -0.37 -3.64 -23.10
N LYS A 105 0.81 -4.16 -22.75
CA LYS A 105 1.97 -3.35 -22.34
C LYS A 105 2.52 -2.48 -23.47
N ILE A 106 2.49 -2.98 -24.71
CA ILE A 106 2.86 -2.20 -25.91
C ILE A 106 1.74 -1.27 -26.36
N GLY A 107 0.50 -1.53 -25.94
CA GLY A 107 -0.67 -0.76 -26.32
C GLY A 107 -1.30 -1.19 -27.66
N VAL A 108 -0.92 -2.37 -28.18
CA VAL A 108 -1.57 -3.00 -29.35
C VAL A 108 -2.96 -3.51 -28.94
N LEU A 109 -3.03 -4.19 -27.80
CA LEU A 109 -4.27 -4.68 -27.23
C LEU A 109 -4.69 -3.73 -26.10
N LYS A 110 -5.36 -2.63 -26.45
CA LYS A 110 -5.92 -1.69 -25.48
C LYS A 110 -7.44 -1.84 -25.44
N TYR A 111 -7.98 -2.37 -24.36
CA TYR A 111 -9.42 -2.46 -24.20
C TYR A 111 -9.97 -1.07 -23.84
N LEU A 112 -11.15 -0.74 -24.40
CA LEU A 112 -11.77 0.58 -24.22
C LEU A 112 -12.15 0.85 -22.76
N VAL A 113 -12.41 -0.21 -22.00
CA VAL A 113 -12.65 -0.20 -20.56
C VAL A 113 -11.64 -1.17 -19.95
N ASP A 114 -10.50 -0.63 -19.51
CA ASP A 114 -9.51 -1.40 -18.76
C ASP A 114 -9.95 -1.41 -17.29
N ASP A 115 -10.56 -2.51 -16.85
CA ASP A 115 -11.04 -2.65 -15.45
C ASP A 115 -9.96 -2.33 -14.41
N ASP A 116 -8.69 -2.61 -14.72
CA ASP A 116 -7.52 -2.32 -13.86
C ASP A 116 -7.23 -0.82 -13.68
N LEU A 117 -7.51 -0.02 -14.71
CA LEU A 117 -7.37 1.45 -14.69
C LEU A 117 -8.57 2.08 -13.99
N ASP A 118 -9.76 1.55 -14.28
CA ASP A 118 -11.00 1.97 -13.65
C ASP A 118 -10.96 1.71 -12.14
N LEU A 119 -10.48 0.57 -11.66
CA LEU A 119 -10.37 0.26 -10.22
C LEU A 119 -9.52 1.28 -9.44
N LYS A 120 -8.45 1.82 -10.06
CA LYS A 120 -7.59 2.84 -9.43
C LYS A 120 -8.13 4.25 -9.58
N ASN A 121 -8.86 4.53 -10.67
CA ASN A 121 -9.46 5.82 -10.97
C ASN A 121 -10.99 5.80 -10.81
N GLN A 122 -11.54 5.03 -9.85
CA GLN A 122 -12.98 5.06 -9.61
C GLN A 122 -13.35 6.47 -9.11
N PRO A 123 -14.30 7.16 -9.77
CA PRO A 123 -14.78 8.44 -9.30
C PRO A 123 -15.48 8.28 -7.94
N TRP A 124 -15.40 9.32 -7.11
CA TRP A 124 -15.88 9.31 -5.72
C TRP A 124 -17.33 8.87 -5.54
N TYR A 125 -18.16 8.90 -6.59
CA TYR A 125 -19.56 8.47 -6.54
C TYR A 125 -19.77 6.95 -6.66
N LYS A 126 -18.80 6.20 -7.19
CA LYS A 126 -18.89 4.73 -7.39
C LYS A 126 -18.30 3.93 -6.23
N THR A 127 -17.45 4.57 -5.42
CA THR A 127 -16.90 4.01 -4.17
C THR A 127 -17.83 4.15 -2.97
N ILE A 128 -18.92 4.90 -3.13
CA ILE A 128 -20.02 4.91 -2.15
C ILE A 128 -20.70 3.56 -2.32
N GLY A 129 -20.33 2.61 -1.47
CA GLY A 129 -21.02 1.33 -1.36
C GLY A 129 -22.53 1.57 -1.18
N PRO A 130 -23.38 0.56 -1.47
CA PRO A 130 -24.82 0.69 -1.27
C PRO A 130 -25.03 1.27 0.12
N ARG A 131 -25.63 2.47 0.19
CA ARG A 131 -26.00 3.05 1.48
C ARG A 131 -26.83 1.96 2.14
N GLU A 132 -26.39 1.49 3.30
CA GLU A 132 -27.23 0.67 4.14
C GLU A 132 -28.52 1.48 4.29
N ILE A 133 -29.57 1.03 3.62
CA ILE A 133 -30.92 1.49 3.88
C ILE A 133 -31.15 0.94 5.27
N VAL A 134 -30.76 1.71 6.29
CA VAL A 134 -31.12 1.44 7.67
C VAL A 134 -32.62 1.23 7.65
N ASN A 135 -33.03 0.05 8.09
CA ASN A 135 -34.42 -0.35 8.14
C ASN A 135 -35.22 0.79 8.79
N ALA A 136 -36.42 1.07 8.28
CA ALA A 136 -37.30 2.15 8.75
C ALA A 136 -37.76 2.03 10.22
N GLU A 137 -37.18 1.09 10.97
CA GLU A 137 -37.44 0.80 12.38
C GLU A 137 -36.48 1.56 13.32
N ASP A 138 -35.35 2.06 12.80
CA ASP A 138 -34.34 2.83 13.56
C ASP A 138 -34.29 4.31 13.13
N ASP A 139 -35.45 4.96 13.01
CA ASP A 139 -35.57 6.43 12.86
C ASP A 139 -35.18 7.16 14.16
N VAL A 140 -33.94 6.96 14.63
CA VAL A 140 -33.36 7.77 15.69
C VAL A 140 -32.97 9.10 15.07
N GLU A 141 -33.86 10.10 15.22
CA GLU A 141 -33.58 11.45 14.74
C GLU A 141 -32.20 11.93 15.23
N ILE A 142 -31.29 12.14 14.29
CA ILE A 142 -29.97 12.69 14.59
C ILE A 142 -30.13 14.18 14.92
N ASP A 143 -29.35 14.66 15.88
CA ASP A 143 -29.24 16.07 16.26
C ASP A 143 -30.51 16.75 16.80
N VAL A 144 -31.37 16.00 17.49
CA VAL A 144 -32.59 16.54 18.16
C VAL A 144 -32.29 17.77 19.03
N LYS A 145 -31.14 17.78 19.73
CA LYS A 145 -30.74 18.91 20.59
C LYS A 145 -30.45 20.18 19.79
N ILE A 146 -29.79 20.04 18.65
CA ILE A 146 -29.45 21.18 17.77
C ILE A 146 -30.73 21.70 17.13
N LYS A 147 -31.57 20.81 16.59
CA LYS A 147 -32.88 21.15 16.02
C LYS A 147 -33.76 21.91 17.03
N ARG A 148 -33.85 21.43 18.28
CA ARG A 148 -34.57 22.12 19.37
C ARG A 148 -33.96 23.46 19.77
N SER A 149 -32.64 23.65 19.60
CA SER A 149 -31.97 24.91 19.91
C SER A 149 -32.14 25.96 18.82
N LEU A 150 -32.28 25.52 17.58
CA LEU A 150 -32.46 26.36 16.39
C LEU A 150 -33.94 26.54 16.00
N ASP A 151 -34.86 26.09 16.86
CA ASP A 151 -36.29 26.24 16.63
C ASP A 151 -36.71 27.72 16.80
N PRO A 152 -37.23 28.39 15.76
CA PRO A 152 -37.70 29.76 15.85
C PRO A 152 -38.86 29.95 16.82
N LEU A 153 -39.62 28.88 17.15
CA LEU A 153 -40.67 28.98 18.16
C LEU A 153 -40.10 29.20 19.55
N LYS A 154 -38.93 28.64 19.85
CA LYS A 154 -38.24 28.83 21.13
C LYS A 154 -37.76 30.28 21.30
N THR A 155 -37.26 30.88 20.22
CA THR A 155 -36.83 32.29 20.25
C THR A 155 -38.03 33.23 20.40
N ILE A 156 -39.16 32.91 19.78
CA ILE A 156 -40.42 33.65 19.96
C ILE A 156 -40.96 33.48 21.39
N GLU A 157 -40.92 32.27 21.98
CA GLU A 157 -41.34 32.02 23.37
C GLU A 157 -40.53 32.84 24.38
N ASP A 158 -39.21 32.91 24.18
CA ASP A 158 -38.30 33.73 24.98
C ASP A 158 -38.61 35.24 24.87
N LEU A 159 -38.96 35.72 23.66
CA LEU A 159 -39.27 37.13 23.40
C LEU A 159 -40.66 37.55 23.88
N THR A 160 -41.63 36.64 23.81
CA THR A 160 -43.03 36.86 24.23
C THR A 160 -43.23 36.65 25.73
N GLY A 161 -42.21 36.19 26.46
CA GLY A 161 -42.24 36.07 27.93
C GLY A 161 -43.21 35.00 28.43
N GLY A 162 -43.54 34.01 27.61
CA GLY A 162 -44.59 33.01 27.84
C GLY A 162 -44.27 31.90 28.84
N SER A 163 -43.16 31.96 29.58
CA SER A 163 -42.81 30.93 30.56
C SER A 163 -42.69 31.53 31.97
N GLU A 164 -43.60 31.12 32.86
CA GLU A 164 -43.55 31.45 34.27
C GLU A 164 -42.14 31.21 34.83
N ARG A 165 -41.54 32.28 35.37
CA ARG A 165 -40.23 32.25 36.03
C ARG A 165 -40.23 31.24 37.17
N LYS A 166 -39.83 29.99 36.91
CA LYS A 166 -39.50 29.03 37.96
C LYS A 166 -38.26 29.54 38.71
N LYS A 167 -38.50 30.20 39.84
CA LYS A 167 -37.47 30.60 40.81
C LYS A 167 -36.72 29.36 41.30
N HIS A 168 -35.52 29.12 40.78
CA HIS A 168 -34.61 28.16 41.38
C HIS A 168 -34.12 28.69 42.73
N LYS A 169 -34.58 28.07 43.83
CA LYS A 169 -33.99 28.20 45.16
C LYS A 169 -32.53 27.72 45.10
N LYS A 170 -31.57 28.63 45.21
CA LYS A 170 -30.17 28.30 45.47
C LYS A 170 -30.09 27.64 46.86
N LYS A 171 -29.92 26.31 46.91
CA LYS A 171 -29.45 25.62 48.12
C LYS A 171 -27.94 25.83 48.22
N HIS A 172 -27.53 26.47 49.32
CA HIS A 172 -26.14 26.52 49.75
C HIS A 172 -25.64 25.08 49.98
N LYS A 173 -24.60 24.68 49.24
CA LYS A 173 -23.71 23.61 49.66
C LYS A 173 -22.33 24.21 49.91
N LYS A 174 -22.00 24.37 51.19
CA LYS A 174 -20.64 24.64 51.68
C LYS A 174 -19.81 23.40 51.37
N GLU A 175 -18.86 23.51 50.45
CA GLU A 175 -17.67 22.65 50.45
C GLU A 175 -16.44 23.55 50.43
N LYS A 176 -15.64 23.39 51.48
CA LYS A 176 -14.35 24.05 51.70
C LYS A 176 -13.36 23.48 50.69
N HIS A 177 -12.92 24.28 49.74
CA HIS A 177 -11.56 24.20 49.19
C HIS A 177 -11.03 25.61 49.02
N LYS A 178 -10.27 26.08 50.02
CA LYS A 178 -9.30 27.17 49.82
C LYS A 178 -8.06 26.53 49.19
N GLU A 179 -8.12 26.27 47.88
CA GLU A 179 -6.90 26.31 47.09
C GLU A 179 -6.73 27.73 46.60
N LYS A 180 -5.57 28.30 46.90
CA LYS A 180 -5.24 29.67 46.58
C LYS A 180 -5.33 29.87 45.07
N ASP A 181 -6.07 30.90 44.72
CA ASP A 181 -6.20 31.44 43.38
C ASP A 181 -4.86 32.10 42.99
N ASP A 182 -3.80 31.30 42.81
CA ASP A 182 -2.45 31.74 42.43
C ASP A 182 -2.32 31.93 40.90
N LYS A 183 -3.38 31.71 40.14
CA LYS A 183 -3.42 31.86 38.67
C LYS A 183 -3.48 33.32 38.19
N LYS A 184 -3.51 34.30 39.11
CA LYS A 184 -3.56 35.74 38.79
C LYS A 184 -2.31 36.53 39.19
N ARG A 185 -1.25 35.87 39.64
CA ARG A 185 0.03 36.54 39.92
C ARG A 185 0.93 36.40 38.69
N PRO A 186 1.59 37.48 38.22
CA PRO A 186 2.61 37.34 37.19
C PRO A 186 3.69 36.39 37.71
N LYS A 187 4.10 35.43 36.86
CA LYS A 187 5.11 34.42 37.20
C LYS A 187 6.38 35.12 37.70
N SER A 188 6.97 34.62 38.77
CA SER A 188 8.24 35.15 39.27
C SER A 188 9.36 34.92 38.24
N ILE A 189 10.42 35.73 38.27
CA ILE A 189 11.54 35.57 37.34
C ILE A 189 12.20 34.17 37.44
N GLU A 190 12.17 33.58 38.63
CA GLU A 190 12.69 32.25 38.91
C GLU A 190 11.81 31.16 38.29
N GLU A 191 10.49 31.34 38.31
CA GLU A 191 9.53 30.45 37.65
C GLU A 191 9.71 30.48 36.13
N LEU A 192 9.93 31.66 35.55
CA LEU A 192 10.21 31.79 34.11
C LEU A 192 11.54 31.12 33.72
N ARG A 193 12.57 31.21 34.56
CA ARG A 193 13.84 30.50 34.35
C ARG A 193 13.66 28.99 34.46
N ALA A 194 12.88 28.51 35.43
CA ALA A 194 12.59 27.09 35.59
C ALA A 194 11.78 26.55 34.39
N GLU A 195 10.81 27.32 33.89
CA GLU A 195 10.05 26.98 32.68
C GLU A 195 10.94 26.95 31.43
N ARG A 196 11.86 27.92 31.28
CA ARG A 196 12.86 27.90 30.20
C ARG A 196 13.75 26.65 30.29
N LEU A 197 14.31 26.33 31.45
CA LEU A 197 15.14 25.14 31.63
C LEU A 197 14.40 23.84 31.32
N LYS A 198 13.11 23.75 31.69
CA LYS A 198 12.26 22.62 31.33
C LYS A 198 12.09 22.50 29.81
N ARG A 199 11.79 23.62 29.13
CA ARG A 199 11.64 23.64 27.67
C ARG A 199 12.94 23.27 26.96
N GLU A 200 14.06 23.85 27.38
CA GLU A 200 15.39 23.53 26.84
C GLU A 200 15.74 22.06 27.10
N GLY A 201 15.37 21.50 28.26
CA GLY A 201 15.53 20.09 28.57
C GLY A 201 14.69 19.17 27.68
N GLU A 202 13.42 19.50 27.46
CA GLU A 202 12.52 18.75 26.57
C GLU A 202 12.98 18.79 25.10
N GLU A 203 13.41 19.96 24.61
CA GLU A 203 13.95 20.12 23.28
C GLU A 203 15.28 19.38 23.12
N ARG A 204 16.15 19.41 24.14
CA ARG A 204 17.40 18.65 24.16
C ARG A 204 17.15 17.15 24.17
N LEU A 205 16.17 16.65 24.94
CA LEU A 205 15.76 15.25 24.92
C LEU A 205 15.15 14.84 23.57
N LYS A 206 14.36 15.73 22.95
CA LYS A 206 13.78 15.50 21.62
C LYS A 206 14.87 15.45 20.54
N ALA A 207 15.83 16.39 20.58
CA ALA A 207 16.99 16.38 19.71
C ALA A 207 17.85 15.14 19.94
N GLN A 208 18.08 14.76 21.20
CA GLN A 208 18.81 13.55 21.55
C GLN A 208 18.11 12.29 21.01
N ARG A 209 16.79 12.17 21.15
CA ARG A 209 16.01 11.04 20.57
C ARG A 209 16.12 10.97 19.05
N LEU A 210 16.17 12.12 18.38
CA LEU A 210 16.29 12.21 16.94
C LEU A 210 17.71 11.87 16.46
N ILE A 211 18.73 12.29 17.21
CA ILE A 211 20.15 11.98 16.97
C ILE A 211 20.46 10.52 17.31
N SER A 212 19.91 9.99 18.40
CA SER A 212 20.11 8.61 18.85
C SER A 212 19.31 7.58 18.04
N GLY A 213 18.69 8.02 16.94
CA GLY A 213 18.03 7.23 15.90
C GLY A 213 17.71 5.78 16.27
N ASN A 214 16.51 5.56 16.81
CA ASN A 214 15.87 4.23 16.87
C ASN A 214 16.77 3.06 17.31
N GLN A 215 17.49 3.20 18.42
CA GLN A 215 17.97 2.03 19.15
C GLN A 215 16.80 1.45 19.97
N ASN A 216 16.00 0.58 19.32
CA ASN A 216 15.13 -0.42 19.94
C ASN A 216 14.06 0.03 20.95
N LEU A 217 13.08 0.84 20.54
CA LEU A 217 11.74 0.82 21.18
C LEU A 217 10.68 1.00 20.10
N GLY A 218 9.65 0.14 20.15
CA GLY A 218 8.57 0.08 19.17
C GLY A 218 7.96 1.46 18.85
N LYS A 219 7.47 1.59 17.61
CA LYS A 219 6.81 2.79 17.09
C LYS A 219 5.94 3.43 18.18
N PRO A 220 6.14 4.70 18.56
CA PRO A 220 5.20 5.37 19.45
C PRO A 220 3.83 5.28 18.78
N ALA A 221 2.82 4.86 19.55
CA ALA A 221 1.46 4.70 19.06
C ALA A 221 1.09 5.97 18.26
N GLU A 222 0.90 5.78 16.95
CA GLU A 222 0.43 6.84 16.07
C GLU A 222 -0.85 7.39 16.69
N GLN A 223 -0.79 8.62 17.20
CA GLN A 223 -2.01 9.35 17.52
C GLN A 223 -2.78 9.38 16.21
N LYS A 224 -3.90 8.65 16.15
CA LYS A 224 -4.76 8.59 14.98
C LYS A 224 -5.17 10.03 14.67
N ILE A 225 -4.52 10.62 13.66
CA ILE A 225 -4.91 11.93 13.15
C ILE A 225 -6.26 11.68 12.50
N GLU A 226 -7.33 12.03 13.20
CA GLU A 226 -8.70 11.79 12.77
C GLU A 226 -8.90 12.50 11.42
N ALA A 227 -9.00 11.77 10.30
CA ALA A 227 -8.94 12.35 8.95
C ALA A 227 -10.22 13.11 8.56
N ASP A 228 -11.31 12.87 9.28
CA ASP A 228 -12.63 13.41 9.01
C ASP A 228 -12.77 14.81 9.62
N ASP A 229 -12.75 15.84 8.78
CA ASP A 229 -12.84 17.24 9.19
C ASP A 229 -14.14 17.56 9.96
N ARG A 230 -15.19 16.73 9.84
CA ARG A 230 -16.44 16.89 10.60
C ARG A 230 -16.31 16.51 12.08
N LYS A 231 -15.37 15.63 12.41
CA LYS A 231 -15.10 15.15 13.78
C LYS A 231 -14.00 15.96 14.46
N ARG A 232 -13.16 16.63 13.67
CA ARG A 232 -12.15 17.56 14.17
C ARG A 232 -12.81 18.79 14.79
N ARG A 233 -12.53 19.03 16.07
CA ARG A 233 -12.88 20.32 16.68
C ARG A 233 -12.02 21.42 16.07
N TYR A 234 -12.64 22.53 15.69
CA TYR A 234 -11.95 23.66 15.07
C TYR A 234 -10.95 24.27 16.07
N ASN A 235 -9.64 24.10 15.83
CA ASN A 235 -8.60 24.67 16.68
C ASN A 235 -8.40 26.14 16.30
N ASN A 236 -9.23 27.01 16.87
CA ASN A 236 -9.17 28.44 16.58
C ASN A 236 -8.16 29.11 17.52
N GLN A 237 -6.91 29.27 17.07
CA GLN A 237 -5.90 30.01 17.85
C GLN A 237 -6.30 31.46 18.15
N PHE A 238 -7.21 32.03 17.36
CA PHE A 238 -7.60 33.44 17.46
C PHE A 238 -8.94 33.67 18.18
N ASN A 239 -9.80 32.65 18.31
CA ASN A 239 -11.09 32.74 19.01
C ASN A 239 -11.39 31.44 19.79
N PRO A 240 -10.74 31.22 20.95
CA PRO A 240 -10.78 29.96 21.69
C PRO A 240 -12.13 29.69 22.40
N ASP A 241 -13.02 30.68 22.48
CA ASP A 241 -14.32 30.52 23.13
C ASP A 241 -15.38 29.92 22.21
N ILE A 242 -15.21 30.06 20.89
CA ILE A 242 -16.10 29.49 19.89
C ILE A 242 -15.78 28.01 19.67
N SER A 243 -14.56 27.56 19.95
CA SER A 243 -14.11 26.17 19.75
C SER A 243 -14.50 25.19 20.86
N LYS A 244 -15.28 25.62 21.86
CA LYS A 244 -15.65 24.81 23.04
C LYS A 244 -17.01 24.11 22.91
N PHE A 245 -17.78 24.40 21.86
CA PHE A 245 -19.08 23.80 21.60
C PHE A 245 -18.98 22.60 20.65
#